data_AF-A0A6T6Y9R3-F1
#
_entry.id   AF-A0A6T6Y9R3-F1
#
_cell.length_a   1.000
_cell.length_b   1.000
_cell.length_c   1.000
_cell.angle_alpha   90.00
_cell.angle_beta   90.00
_cell.angle_gamma   90.00
#
_symmetry.space_group_name_H-M   'P 1'
#
loop_
_entity.id
_entity.type
_entity.pdbx_description
1 polymer ?
#
loop_
_entity_poly.entity_id
_entity_poly.type
_entity_poly.pdbx_seq_one_letter_code
_entity_poly.pdbx_strand_id
1 'polypeptide(L)'
;MYMCAGAATSQSIVYVRGPLSLHAGWVAVAALLNWNLALVGNEASLNTQIAAAYSTVGAAVLGAMSMLLWKRDVVFATSIAWALVAIYVKQRNQKAISLSHFHKATIARLGLYGAGVIGVGIVTLLCDGVY
;
A
#
# COMPACT_ATOMS: atom_id res chain seq x y z
N MET A 1 15.48 -15.22 41.79
CA MET A 1 14.41 -14.23 41.97
C MET A 1 14.65 -13.06 41.00
N TYR A 2 14.38 -13.26 39.70
CA TYR A 2 14.47 -12.20 38.67
C TYR A 2 13.48 -12.52 37.55
N MET A 3 12.19 -12.33 37.80
CA MET A 3 11.12 -12.42 36.80
C MET A 3 10.02 -11.43 37.18
N CYS A 4 10.19 -10.13 36.89
CA CYS A 4 9.11 -9.13 36.95
C CYS A 4 9.30 -7.91 36.02
N ALA A 5 10.43 -7.76 35.31
CA ALA A 5 10.70 -6.54 34.50
C ALA A 5 10.19 -6.60 33.04
N GLY A 6 9.61 -7.72 32.58
CA GLY A 6 9.32 -7.94 31.15
C GLY A 6 8.02 -7.34 30.60
N ALA A 7 7.07 -6.96 31.46
CA ALA A 7 5.73 -6.54 31.00
C ALA A 7 5.67 -5.07 30.53
N ALA A 8 6.50 -4.19 31.12
CA ALA A 8 6.44 -2.75 30.82
C ALA A 8 7.10 -2.36 29.48
N THR A 9 8.14 -3.09 29.05
CA THR A 9 8.83 -2.84 27.77
C THR A 9 7.99 -3.28 26.56
N SER A 10 7.21 -4.35 26.69
CA SER A 10 6.42 -4.91 25.58
C SER A 10 5.33 -3.95 25.08
N GLN A 11 4.61 -3.28 25.98
CA GLN A 11 3.55 -2.35 25.59
C GLN A 11 4.10 -1.10 24.89
N SER A 12 5.25 -0.58 25.32
CA SER A 12 5.87 0.61 24.72
C SER A 12 6.20 0.43 23.24
N ILE A 13 6.57 -0.79 22.83
CA ILE A 13 6.92 -1.10 21.44
C ILE A 13 5.67 -1.05 20.54
N VAL A 14 4.51 -1.50 21.03
CA VAL A 14 3.27 -1.48 20.25
C VAL A 14 2.79 -0.04 19.98
N TYR A 15 2.85 0.83 21.00
CA TYR A 15 2.41 2.22 20.88
C TYR A 15 3.29 3.08 19.96
N VAL A 16 4.56 2.73 19.80
CA VAL A 16 5.47 3.46 18.89
C VAL A 16 5.49 2.81 17.50
N ARG A 17 5.57 1.48 17.43
CA ARG A 17 5.72 0.77 16.15
C ARG A 17 4.45 0.83 15.31
N GLY A 18 3.27 0.70 15.90
CA GLY A 18 2.00 0.73 15.17
C GLY A 18 1.81 2.00 14.33
N PRO A 19 1.84 3.20 14.96
CA PRO A 19 1.74 4.47 14.23
C PRO A 19 2.84 4.66 13.19
N LEU A 20 4.07 4.23 13.48
CA LEU A 20 5.19 4.34 12.56
C LEU A 20 5.01 3.44 11.32
N SER A 21 4.60 2.18 11.51
CA SER A 21 4.31 1.24 10.41
C SER A 21 3.14 1.74 9.54
N LEU A 22 2.10 2.31 10.16
CA LEU A 22 0.99 2.92 9.45
C LEU A 22 1.45 4.13 8.62
N HIS A 23 2.22 5.04 9.23
CA HIS A 23 2.74 6.21 8.53
C HIS A 23 3.66 5.82 7.37
N ALA A 24 4.57 4.86 7.60
CA ALA A 24 5.50 4.37 6.59
C ALA A 24 4.76 3.75 5.39
N GLY A 25 3.70 2.96 5.63
CA GLY A 25 2.88 2.38 4.55
C GLY A 25 2.21 3.45 3.68
N TRP A 26 1.68 4.50 4.31
CA TRP A 26 1.11 5.66 3.59
C TRP A 26 2.15 6.41 2.77
N VAL A 27 3.30 6.73 3.37
CA VAL A 27 4.38 7.49 2.70
C VAL A 27 4.93 6.69 1.52
N ALA A 28 5.07 5.37 1.64
CA ALA A 28 5.51 4.51 0.55
C ALA A 28 4.59 4.60 -0.68
N VAL A 29 3.27 4.52 -0.47
CA VAL A 29 2.30 4.64 -1.57
C VAL A 29 2.25 6.05 -2.13
N ALA A 30 2.37 7.08 -1.29
CA ALA A 30 2.44 8.47 -1.73
C ALA A 30 3.68 8.74 -2.61
N ALA A 31 4.83 8.17 -2.27
CA ALA A 31 6.05 8.28 -3.08
C ALA A 31 5.87 7.65 -4.48
N LEU A 32 5.25 6.46 -4.54
CA LEU A 32 4.92 5.79 -5.81
C LEU A 32 3.93 6.61 -6.65
N LEU A 33 2.94 7.24 -6.02
CA LEU A 33 2.00 8.13 -6.71
C LEU A 33 2.71 9.37 -7.25
N ASN A 34 3.57 10.02 -6.45
CA ASN A 34 4.32 11.19 -6.85
C ASN A 34 5.26 10.89 -8.02
N TRP A 35 5.85 9.69 -8.06
CA TRP A 35 6.63 9.23 -9.22
C TRP A 35 5.79 9.18 -10.50
N ASN A 36 4.57 8.63 -10.44
CA ASN A 36 3.66 8.63 -11.59
C ASN A 36 3.26 10.05 -12.00
N LEU A 37 2.98 10.94 -11.03
CA LEU A 37 2.64 12.34 -11.31
C LEU A 37 3.81 13.09 -11.97
N ALA A 38 5.05 12.79 -11.58
CA ALA A 38 6.23 13.35 -12.22
C ALA A 38 6.33 12.94 -13.69
N LEU A 39 6.02 11.68 -14.04
CA LEU A 39 5.99 11.23 -15.44
C LEU A 39 4.91 11.94 -16.26
N VAL A 40 3.74 12.17 -15.68
CA VAL A 40 2.67 12.96 -16.32
C VAL A 40 3.12 14.40 -16.53
N GLY A 41 3.76 15.02 -15.53
CA GLY A 41 4.26 16.39 -15.60
C GLY A 41 5.41 16.60 -16.61
N ASN A 42 6.14 15.54 -16.95
CA ASN A 42 7.18 15.55 -17.99
C ASN A 42 6.65 15.11 -19.37
N GLU A 43 5.33 15.07 -19.57
CA GLU A 43 4.70 14.70 -20.84
C GLU A 43 5.15 13.33 -21.38
N ALA A 44 5.48 12.38 -20.47
CA ALA A 44 5.88 11.04 -20.87
C ALA A 44 4.79 10.38 -21.73
N SER A 45 5.19 9.56 -22.70
CA SER A 45 4.23 8.89 -23.59
C SER A 45 3.20 8.06 -22.81
N LEU A 46 1.98 7.93 -23.36
CA LEU A 46 0.90 7.17 -22.72
C LEU A 46 1.33 5.74 -22.33
N ASN A 47 2.12 5.08 -23.19
CA ASN A 47 2.67 3.75 -22.92
C ASN A 47 3.59 3.75 -21.68
N THR A 48 4.42 4.79 -21.52
CA THR A 48 5.30 4.96 -20.36
C THR A 48 4.49 5.19 -19.09
N GLN A 49 3.46 6.03 -19.15
CA GLN A 49 2.57 6.28 -18.01
C GLN A 49 1.84 5.01 -17.59
N ILE A 50 1.31 4.24 -18.54
CA ILE A 50 0.64 2.96 -18.26
C ILE A 50 1.64 1.96 -17.64
N ALA A 51 2.84 1.81 -18.23
CA ALA A 51 3.86 0.92 -17.69
C ALA A 51 4.22 1.31 -16.25
N ALA A 52 4.42 2.60 -15.97
CA ALA A 52 4.69 3.09 -14.63
C ALA A 52 3.55 2.81 -13.63
N ALA A 53 2.29 2.94 -14.07
CA ALA A 53 1.13 2.57 -13.25
C ALA A 53 1.17 1.09 -12.83
N TYR A 54 1.44 0.18 -13.77
CA TYR A 54 1.60 -1.25 -13.45
C TYR A 54 2.79 -1.49 -12.52
N SER A 55 3.95 -0.90 -12.82
CA SER A 55 5.16 -1.07 -12.01
C SER A 55 4.99 -0.56 -10.59
N THR A 56 4.32 0.57 -10.40
CA THR A 56 4.12 1.17 -9.08
C THR A 56 3.09 0.44 -8.24
N VAL A 57 1.98 -0.01 -8.83
CA VAL A 57 1.03 -0.90 -8.11
C VAL A 57 1.70 -2.23 -7.78
N GLY A 58 2.45 -2.81 -8.72
CA GLY A 58 3.22 -4.03 -8.49
C GLY A 58 4.22 -3.87 -7.34
N ALA A 59 4.97 -2.77 -7.32
CA ALA A 59 5.91 -2.45 -6.24
C ALA A 59 5.20 -2.28 -4.89
N ALA A 60 4.03 -1.63 -4.85
CA ALA A 60 3.24 -1.49 -3.62
C ALA A 60 2.79 -2.86 -3.08
N VAL A 61 2.27 -3.74 -3.96
CA VAL A 61 1.83 -5.08 -3.57
C VAL A 61 3.01 -5.93 -3.10
N LEU A 62 4.12 -5.95 -3.85
CA LEU A 62 5.33 -6.69 -3.45
C LEU A 62 5.90 -6.17 -2.13
N GLY A 63 5.93 -4.85 -1.93
CA GLY A 63 6.33 -4.22 -0.67
C GLY A 63 5.45 -4.67 0.50
N ALA A 64 4.13 -4.60 0.34
CA ALA A 64 3.18 -5.08 1.35
C ALA A 64 3.36 -6.57 1.66
N MET A 65 3.44 -7.42 0.63
CA MET A 65 3.61 -8.87 0.79
C MET A 65 4.96 -9.21 1.45
N SER A 66 6.05 -8.53 1.09
CA SER A 66 7.36 -8.76 1.71
C SER A 66 7.35 -8.43 3.21
N MET A 67 6.75 -7.30 3.61
CA MET A 67 6.61 -6.92 5.02
C MET A 67 5.66 -7.85 5.77
N LEU A 68 4.59 -8.28 5.11
CA LEU A 68 3.63 -9.22 5.67
C LEU A 68 4.26 -10.60 5.91
N LEU A 69 5.01 -11.14 4.95
CA LEU A 69 5.61 -12.48 5.04
C LEU A 69 6.87 -12.51 5.93
N TRP A 70 7.75 -11.52 5.83
CA TRP A 70 9.06 -11.55 6.50
C TRP A 70 9.08 -10.83 7.83
N LYS A 71 8.28 -9.76 8.00
CA LYS A 71 8.24 -8.95 9.23
C LYS A 71 6.94 -9.10 10.01
N ARG A 72 5.97 -9.85 9.45
CA ARG A 72 4.63 -10.04 10.03
C ARG A 72 3.96 -8.70 10.35
N ASP A 73 4.26 -7.67 9.55
CA ASP A 73 3.77 -6.32 9.79
C ASP A 73 2.44 -6.11 9.07
N VAL A 74 1.36 -6.59 9.71
CA VAL A 74 -0.01 -6.47 9.20
C VAL A 74 -0.43 -5.01 9.10
N VAL A 75 0.04 -4.15 10.01
CA VAL A 75 -0.32 -2.73 10.03
C VAL A 75 0.21 -2.02 8.78
N PHE A 76 1.48 -2.26 8.42
CA PHE A 76 2.08 -1.73 7.20
C PHE A 76 1.33 -2.22 5.95
N ALA A 77 1.08 -3.53 5.84
CA ALA A 77 0.38 -4.11 4.70
C ALA A 77 -1.06 -3.57 4.58
N THR A 78 -1.79 -3.48 5.68
CA THR A 78 -3.15 -2.89 5.74
C THR A 78 -3.13 -1.43 5.33
N SER A 79 -2.13 -0.67 5.78
CA SER A 79 -1.98 0.74 5.39
C SER A 79 -1.79 0.90 3.87
N ILE A 80 -1.00 0.03 3.23
CA ILE A 80 -0.84 0.04 1.77
C ILE A 80 -2.16 -0.30 1.09
N ALA A 81 -2.85 -1.36 1.51
CA ALA A 81 -4.15 -1.74 0.95
C ALA A 81 -5.16 -0.59 1.06
N TRP A 82 -5.23 0.07 2.22
CA TRP A 82 -6.10 1.22 2.44
C TRP A 82 -5.74 2.41 1.55
N ALA A 83 -4.45 2.73 1.40
CA ALA A 83 -4.01 3.80 0.50
C ALA A 83 -4.36 3.52 -0.97
N LEU A 84 -4.24 2.28 -1.44
CA LEU A 84 -4.65 1.88 -2.79
C LEU A 84 -6.17 2.01 -2.99
N VAL A 85 -6.97 1.65 -2.00
CA VAL A 85 -8.43 1.87 -2.01
C VAL A 85 -8.77 3.36 -2.05
N ALA A 86 -8.08 4.18 -1.25
CA ALA A 86 -8.27 5.63 -1.26
C ALA A 86 -7.96 6.24 -2.64
N ILE A 87 -6.91 5.77 -3.31
CA ILE A 87 -6.58 6.16 -4.69
C ILE A 87 -7.71 5.76 -5.64
N TYR A 88 -8.20 4.52 -5.56
CA TYR A 88 -9.33 4.06 -6.38
C TYR A 88 -10.57 4.95 -6.22
N VAL A 89 -10.97 5.21 -4.97
CA VAL A 89 -12.13 6.07 -4.65
C VAL A 89 -11.93 7.48 -5.20
N LYS A 90 -10.74 8.06 -5.01
CA LYS A 90 -10.42 9.41 -5.51
C LYS A 90 -10.48 9.48 -7.04
N GLN A 91 -9.91 8.49 -7.74
CA GLN A 91 -9.90 8.46 -9.20
C GLN A 91 -11.30 8.25 -9.79
N ARG A 92 -12.15 7.42 -9.16
CA ARG A 92 -13.54 7.20 -9.58
C ARG A 92 -14.39 8.47 -9.52
N ASN A 93 -14.10 9.36 -8.58
CA ASN A 93 -14.88 10.59 -8.35
C ASN A 93 -14.44 11.76 -9.24
N GLN A 94 -13.34 11.67 -9.98
CA GLN A 94 -12.93 12.72 -10.92
C GLN A 94 -13.72 12.61 -12.23
N LYS A 95 -14.54 13.63 -12.55
CA LYS A 95 -15.32 13.71 -13.80
C LYS A 95 -14.38 13.75 -15.01
N ALA A 96 -14.69 12.93 -16.02
CA ALA A 96 -13.84 12.63 -17.16
C ALA A 96 -13.70 13.80 -18.15
N ILE A 97 -12.46 14.21 -18.43
CA ILE A 97 -12.07 14.98 -19.63
C ILE A 97 -11.14 14.04 -20.42
N SER A 98 -11.43 13.84 -21.71
CA SER A 98 -11.04 12.66 -22.50
C SER A 98 -9.51 12.42 -22.65
N LEU A 99 -9.16 11.23 -23.12
CA LEU A 99 -7.83 10.59 -23.18
C LEU A 99 -7.16 10.28 -21.82
N SER A 100 -7.17 11.20 -20.86
CA SER A 100 -6.63 10.97 -19.51
C SER A 100 -7.40 9.92 -18.69
N HIS A 101 -8.62 9.59 -19.12
CA HIS A 101 -9.53 8.70 -18.43
C HIS A 101 -9.07 7.23 -18.44
N PHE A 102 -8.46 6.76 -19.54
CA PHE A 102 -8.00 5.37 -19.64
C PHE A 102 -6.89 5.08 -18.62
N HIS A 103 -5.90 5.98 -18.52
CA HIS A 103 -4.80 5.84 -17.57
C HIS A 103 -5.29 5.88 -16.10
N LYS A 104 -6.17 6.83 -15.77
CA LYS A 104 -6.75 6.93 -14.42
C LYS A 104 -7.59 5.71 -14.04
N ALA A 105 -8.42 5.20 -14.98
CA ALA A 105 -9.23 4.01 -14.76
C ALA A 105 -8.36 2.76 -14.57
N THR A 106 -7.25 2.63 -15.32
CA THR A 106 -6.29 1.53 -15.16
C THR A 106 -5.63 1.56 -13.78
N ILE A 107 -5.10 2.72 -13.35
CA ILE A 107 -4.51 2.86 -12.00
C ILE A 107 -5.53 2.48 -10.92
N ALA A 108 -6.76 2.98 -11.03
CA ALA A 108 -7.80 2.75 -10.05
C ALA A 108 -8.11 1.24 -9.91
N ARG A 109 -8.33 0.55 -11.04
CA ARG A 109 -8.62 -0.89 -11.04
C ARG A 109 -7.45 -1.72 -10.52
N LEU A 110 -6.23 -1.40 -10.94
CA LEU A 110 -5.02 -2.07 -10.45
C LEU A 110 -4.84 -1.88 -8.95
N GLY A 111 -5.06 -0.67 -8.43
CA GLY A 111 -5.02 -0.41 -7.00
C GLY A 111 -6.01 -1.26 -6.22
N LEU A 112 -7.24 -1.42 -6.72
CA LEU A 112 -8.25 -2.26 -6.09
C LEU A 112 -7.85 -3.75 -6.09
N TYR A 113 -7.33 -4.27 -7.21
CA TYR A 113 -6.82 -5.64 -7.27
C TYR A 113 -5.64 -5.84 -6.34
N GLY A 114 -4.70 -4.90 -6.28
CA GLY A 114 -3.57 -4.94 -5.36
C GLY A 114 -4.00 -4.96 -3.90
N ALA A 115 -4.97 -4.11 -3.52
CA ALA A 115 -5.54 -4.13 -2.18
C ALA A 115 -6.23 -5.47 -1.86
N GLY A 116 -6.94 -6.06 -2.83
CA GLY A 116 -7.55 -7.38 -2.70
C GLY A 116 -6.53 -8.49 -2.43
N VAL A 117 -5.41 -8.51 -3.18
CA VAL A 117 -4.32 -9.48 -2.98
C VAL A 117 -3.72 -9.36 -1.59
N ILE A 118 -3.46 -8.13 -1.13
CA ILE A 118 -2.94 -7.88 0.22
C ILE A 118 -3.94 -8.37 1.28
N GLY A 119 -5.24 -8.08 1.10
CA GLY A 119 -6.30 -8.52 1.99
C GLY A 119 -6.38 -10.04 2.12
N VAL A 120 -6.31 -10.77 0.99
CA VAL A 120 -6.25 -12.24 1.00
C VAL A 120 -5.03 -12.73 1.76
N GLY A 121 -3.85 -12.16 1.49
CA GLY A 121 -2.62 -12.53 2.20
C GLY A 121 -2.72 -12.33 3.71
N ILE A 122 -3.35 -11.25 4.16
CA ILE A 122 -3.60 -10.99 5.59
C ILE A 122 -4.52 -12.08 6.17
N VAL A 123 -5.64 -12.36 5.51
CA VAL A 123 -6.61 -13.38 5.98
C VAL A 123 -5.96 -14.75 6.07
N THR A 124 -5.18 -15.17 5.05
CA THR A 124 -4.46 -16.44 5.07
C THR A 124 -3.53 -16.53 6.28
N LEU A 125 -2.74 -15.50 6.56
CA LEU A 125 -1.85 -15.54 7.73
C LEU A 125 -2.57 -15.54 9.08
N LEU A 126 -3.76 -14.93 9.15
CA LEU A 126 -4.59 -14.98 10.36
C LEU A 126 -5.19 -16.38 10.55
N CYS A 127 -5.65 -17.03 9.47
CA CYS A 127 -6.19 -18.39 9.52
C CYS A 127 -5.13 -19.44 9.88
N ASP A 128 -3.88 -19.24 9.46
CA ASP A 128 -2.77 -20.17 9.76
C ASP A 128 -2.27 -20.07 11.21
N GLY A 129 -2.86 -19.20 12.04
CA GLY A 129 -2.50 -19.07 13.47
C GLY A 129 -1.09 -18.54 13.71
N VAL A 130 -0.53 -17.77 12.76
CA VAL A 130 0.85 -17.25 12.85
C VAL A 130 0.92 -15.90 13.58
N TYR A 131 -0.05 -15.59 14.44
CA TYR A 131 -0.12 -14.37 15.26
C TYR A 131 -0.57 -14.66 16.69
#